data_AF-A0A6P0IRK0-F1
#
_entry.id   AF-A0A6P0IRK0-F1
#
_cell.length_a   1.000
_cell.length_b   1.000
_cell.length_c   1.000
_cell.angle_alpha   90.00
_cell.angle_beta   90.00
_cell.angle_gamma   90.00
#
_symmetry.space_group_name_H-M   'P 1'
#
loop_
_entity.id
_entity.type
_entity.pdbx_description
1 polymer ?
#
loop_
_entity_poly.entity_id
_entity_poly.type
_entity_poly.pdbx_seq_one_letter_code
_entity_poly.pdbx_strand_id
1 'polypeptide(L)' 'AGKHLHTLTGHRAPVYEVAFSRDGKTIASGGSDNTVKLWNYQ' A
#
# COMPACT_ATOMS: atom_id res chain seq x y z
N ALA A 1 -4.47 16.04 -16.62
CA ALA A 1 -3.66 16.04 -15.39
C ALA A 1 -4.08 14.87 -14.52
N GLY A 2 -3.18 14.28 -13.73
CA GLY A 2 -3.54 13.22 -12.79
C GLY A 2 -4.40 13.74 -11.62
N LYS A 3 -5.22 12.86 -11.03
CA LYS A 3 -6.04 13.15 -9.84
C LYS A 3 -5.56 12.28 -8.67
N HIS A 4 -5.21 12.90 -7.54
CA HIS A 4 -4.98 12.18 -6.29
C HIS A 4 -6.30 11.60 -5.77
N LEU A 5 -6.33 10.31 -5.46
CA LEU A 5 -7.53 9.62 -4.98
C LEU A 5 -7.50 9.42 -3.46
N HIS A 6 -6.49 8.73 -2.96
CA HIS A 6 -6.38 8.35 -1.56
C HIS A 6 -4.93 8.32 -1.08
N THR A 7 -4.75 8.53 0.22
CA THR A 7 -3.50 8.26 0.93
C THR A 7 -3.72 7.08 1.88
N LEU A 8 -2.87 6.06 1.79
CA LEU A 8 -2.88 4.92 2.70
C LEU A 8 -1.89 5.17 3.84
N THR A 9 -2.41 5.58 5.00
CA THR A 9 -1.58 5.92 6.16
C THR A 9 -1.44 4.73 7.09
N GLY A 10 -0.21 4.35 7.44
CA GLY A 10 0.00 3.34 8.48
C GLY A 10 1.42 2.82 8.64
N HIS A 11 2.28 2.93 7.63
CA HIS A 11 3.71 2.67 7.82
C HIS A 11 4.34 3.76 8.70
N ARG A 12 5.27 3.34 9.56
CA ARG A 12 5.98 4.23 10.49
C ARG A 12 7.37 4.64 9.97
N ALA A 13 7.76 4.10 8.83
CA ALA A 13 9.03 4.33 8.17
C ALA A 13 8.83 4.28 6.63
N PRO A 14 9.84 4.64 5.82
CA PRO A 14 9.73 4.61 4.36
C PRO A 14 9.23 3.28 3.80
N VAL A 15 8.38 3.36 2.78
CA VAL A 15 7.91 2.22 1.99
C VAL A 15 8.84 2.06 0.81
N TYR A 16 9.32 0.83 0.57
CA TYR A 16 10.23 0.53 -0.53
C TYR A 16 9.57 -0.28 -1.65
N GLU A 17 8.56 -1.08 -1.31
CA GLU A 17 7.94 -2.02 -2.26
C GLU A 17 6.42 -1.97 -2.17
N VAL A 18 5.78 -2.10 -3.33
CA VAL A 18 4.32 -2.21 -3.48
C VAL A 18 3.97 -3.31 -4.49
N ALA A 19 2.92 -4.08 -4.19
CA ALA A 19 2.39 -5.11 -5.09
C ALA A 19 0.86 -5.07 -5.11
N PHE A 20 0.28 -5.36 -6.28
CA PHE A 20 -1.16 -5.46 -6.46
C PHE A 20 -1.57 -6.93 -6.55
N SER A 21 -2.68 -7.31 -5.92
CA SER A 21 -3.31 -8.60 -6.17
C SER A 21 -3.84 -8.67 -7.61
N ARG A 22 -3.91 -9.87 -8.16
CA ARG A 22 -4.38 -10.09 -9.54
C ARG A 22 -5.83 -9.64 -9.76
N ASP A 23 -6.66 -9.68 -8.72
CA ASP A 23 -8.05 -9.20 -8.74
C ASP A 23 -8.19 -7.69 -8.46
N GLY A 24 -7.08 -6.99 -8.18
CA GLY A 24 -7.05 -5.55 -7.91
C GLY A 24 -7.68 -5.13 -6.58
N LYS A 25 -8.11 -6.07 -5.73
CA LYS A 25 -8.80 -5.75 -4.46
C LYS A 25 -7.85 -5.45 -3.32
N THR A 26 -6.64 -6.01 -3.38
CA THR A 26 -5.65 -5.91 -2.30
C THR A 26 -4.35 -5.29 -2.81
N ILE A 27 -3.81 -4.36 -2.02
CA ILE A 27 -2.46 -3.84 -2.18
C ILE A 27 -1.63 -4.36 -1.01
N ALA A 28 -0.43 -4.85 -1.29
CA ALA A 28 0.59 -5.14 -0.29
C ALA A 28 1.68 -4.06 -0.35
N SER A 29 2.09 -3.53 0.80
CA SER A 29 3.22 -2.59 0.91
C SER A 29 4.22 -3.05 1.97
N GLY A 30 5.52 -2.94 1.67
CA GLY A 30 6.62 -3.27 2.57
C GLY A 30 7.55 -2.08 2.80
N GLY A 31 8.02 -1.90 4.04
CA GLY A 31 8.84 -0.74 4.42
C GLY A 31 9.85 -1.01 5.53
N SER A 32 10.67 0.01 5.86
CA SER A 32 11.73 -0.08 6.89
C SER A 32 11.22 -0.24 8.32
N ASP A 33 9.90 -0.21 8.54
CA ASP A 33 9.29 -0.51 9.83
C ASP A 33 9.20 -2.02 10.10
N ASN A 34 9.81 -2.83 9.23
CA ASN A 34 9.84 -4.29 9.27
C ASN A 34 8.43 -4.91 9.21
N THR A 35 7.48 -4.22 8.57
CA THR A 35 6.13 -4.73 8.38
C THR A 35 5.75 -4.83 6.91
N VAL A 36 4.88 -5.80 6.62
CA VAL A 36 4.07 -5.82 5.41
C VAL A 36 2.64 -5.43 5.81
N LYS A 37 2.04 -4.49 5.10
CA LYS A 37 0.64 -4.07 5.30
C LYS A 37 -0.19 -4.46 4.09
N LEU A 38 -1.38 -5.00 4.35
CA LEU A 38 -2.37 -5.33 3.34
C LEU A 38 -3.52 -4.33 3.42
N TRP A 39 -3.88 -3.78 2.27
CA TRP A 39 -4.97 -2.81 2.11
C TRP A 39 -6.01 -3.43 1.20
N ASN A 40 -7.18 -3.73 1.73
CA ASN A 40 -8.29 -4.28 0.95
C ASN A 40 -9.38 -3.20 0.79
N TYR A 41 -9.93 -3.08 -0.41
CA TYR A 41 -11.15 -2.32 -0.66
C TYR A 41 -12.34 -3.28 -0.66
N GLN A 42 -13.15 -3.23 0.40
CA GLN A 42 -14.48 -3.86 0.43
C GLN A 42 -15.53 -2.90 -0.09
#